data_AF-A0A4R2BUC6-F1
#
_entry.id   AF-A0A4R2BUC6-F1
#
_cell.length_a   1.000
_cell.length_b   1.000
_cell.length_c   1.000
_cell.angle_alpha   90.00
_cell.angle_beta   90.00
_cell.angle_gamma   90.00
#
_symmetry.space_group_name_H-M   'P 1'
#
loop_
_entity.id
_entity.type
_entity.pdbx_description
1 polymer ?
#
loop_
_entity_poly.entity_id
_entity_poly.type
_entity_poly.pdbx_seq_one_letter_code
_entity_poly.pdbx_strand_id
1 'polypeptide(L)' 'PAAADPARRVFDRAWENGLIIRAFANGVLGYAPPLCCTDADIDAIVEHTRKTLDQTLEDPDVRAAVKG' A
#
# COMPACT_ATOMS: atom_id res chain seq x y z
N PRO A 1 -8.07 -14.47 0.14
CA PRO A 1 -8.05 -15.47 1.24
C PRO A 1 -7.05 -15.09 2.34
N ALA A 2 -7.22 -15.56 3.58
CA ALA A 2 -6.28 -15.27 4.68
C ALA A 2 -4.83 -15.70 4.39
N ALA A 3 -4.64 -16.74 3.57
CA ALA A 3 -3.33 -17.20 3.10
C ALA A 3 -2.58 -16.18 2.21
N ALA A 4 -3.28 -15.20 1.62
CA ALA A 4 -2.66 -14.17 0.79
C ALA A 4 -1.96 -13.08 1.63
N ASP A 5 -2.21 -13.02 2.95
CA ASP A 5 -1.63 -12.04 3.89
C ASP A 5 -1.45 -10.62 3.27
N PRO A 6 -2.55 -10.02 2.79
CA PRO A 6 -2.49 -8.83 1.96
C PRO A 6 -1.93 -7.63 2.72
N ALA A 7 -2.19 -7.55 4.03
CA ALA A 7 -1.68 -6.47 4.86
C ALA A 7 -0.15 -6.49 4.94
N ARG A 8 0.46 -7.66 5.16
CA ARG A 8 1.92 -7.78 5.17
C ARG A 8 2.52 -7.54 3.80
N ARG A 9 1.98 -8.15 2.74
CA ARG A 9 2.50 -7.99 1.36
C ARG A 9 2.46 -6.53 0.90
N VAL A 10 1.39 -5.79 1.22
CA VAL A 10 1.29 -4.36 0.92
C VAL A 10 2.28 -3.54 1.73
N PHE A 11 2.43 -3.84 3.03
CA PHE A 11 3.38 -3.15 3.88
C PHE A 11 4.83 -3.32 3.40
N ASP A 12 5.25 -4.55 3.08
CA ASP A 12 6.62 -4.84 2.63
C ASP A 12 6.95 -4.04 1.35
N ARG A 13 6.02 -4.00 0.38
CA ARG A 13 6.18 -3.21 -0.86
C ARG A 13 6.15 -1.71 -0.62
N ALA A 14 5.31 -1.23 0.30
CA ALA A 14 5.27 0.19 0.67
C ALA A 14 6.63 0.62 1.25
N TRP A 15 7.20 -0.20 2.13
CA TRP A 15 8.52 0.03 2.72
C TRP A 15 9.61 0.12 1.65
N GLU A 16 9.63 -0.82 0.69
CA GLU A 16 10.55 -0.80 -0.46
C GLU A 16 10.39 0.45 -1.35
N ASN A 17 9.18 1.01 -1.42
CA ASN A 17 8.87 2.24 -2.16
C ASN A 17 9.12 3.53 -1.36
N GLY A 18 9.68 3.45 -0.14
CA GLY A 18 9.93 4.62 0.70
C GLY A 18 8.69 5.17 1.41
N LEU A 19 7.62 4.38 1.48
CA LEU A 19 6.34 4.75 2.08
C LEU A 19 6.12 4.02 3.41
N ILE A 20 5.98 4.77 4.49
CA ILE A 20 5.62 4.21 5.81
C ILE A 20 4.11 4.35 6.00
N ILE A 21 3.40 3.22 6.02
CA ILE A 21 1.96 3.13 6.26
C ILE A 21 1.62 2.00 7.23
N ARG A 22 0.40 2.04 7.77
CA ARG A 22 -0.20 0.88 8.44
C ARG A 22 -1.17 0.19 7.49
N ALA A 23 -0.92 -1.07 7.16
CA ALA A 23 -1.87 -1.91 6.46
C ALA A 23 -2.70 -2.73 7.47
N PHE A 24 -4.01 -2.53 7.50
CA PHE A 24 -4.91 -3.24 8.41
C PHE A 24 -5.44 -4.52 7.75
N ALA A 25 -5.72 -5.55 8.56
CA ALA A 25 -6.20 -6.85 8.08
C ALA A 25 -7.56 -6.79 7.34
N ASN A 26 -8.31 -5.70 7.52
CA ASN A 26 -9.59 -5.45 6.83
C ASN A 26 -9.41 -4.72 5.48
N GLY A 27 -8.19 -4.57 4.98
CA GLY A 27 -7.90 -3.94 3.69
C GLY A 27 -7.79 -2.41 3.73
N VAL A 28 -7.86 -1.79 4.92
CA VAL A 28 -7.65 -0.34 5.08
C VAL A 28 -6.16 -0.02 5.12
N LEU A 29 -5.78 1.10 4.49
CA LEU A 29 -4.44 1.71 4.62
C LEU A 29 -4.53 2.98 5.48
N GLY A 30 -3.76 3.00 6.57
CA GLY A 30 -3.67 4.13 7.49
C GLY A 30 -2.48 5.03 7.19
N TYR A 31 -2.75 6.33 7.09
CA TYR A 31 -1.78 7.39 6.87
C TYR A 31 -1.77 8.34 8.06
N ALA A 32 -0.57 8.72 8.52
CA ALA A 32 -0.37 9.71 9.58
C ALA A 32 0.92 10.52 9.34
N PRO A 33 1.01 11.28 8.22
CA PRO A 33 2.18 12.09 7.94
C PRO A 33 2.30 13.29 8.90
N PRO A 34 3.48 13.93 8.99
CA PRO A 34 3.66 15.16 9.75
C PRO A 34 2.71 16.28 9.30
N LEU A 35 2.25 17.11 10.26
CA LEU A 35 1.35 18.24 9.96
C LEU A 35 1.99 19.35 9.11
N CYS A 36 3.32 19.36 9.00
CA CYS A 36 4.08 20.32 8.22
C CYS A 36 4.42 19.83 6.80
N CYS A 37 3.81 18.73 6.35
CA CYS A 37 3.94 18.28 4.96
C CYS A 37 3.52 19.39 3.99
N THR A 38 4.31 19.53 2.93
CA THR A 38 4.02 20.36 1.78
C THR A 38 3.15 19.59 0.79
N ASP A 39 2.57 20.29 -0.19
CA ASP A 39 1.82 19.64 -1.28
C ASP A 39 2.68 18.60 -2.02
N ALA A 40 3.97 18.90 -2.21
CA ALA A 40 4.92 17.97 -2.85
C ALA A 40 5.15 16.69 -2.01
N ASP A 41 5.13 16.79 -0.67
CA ASP A 41 5.22 15.61 0.20
C ASP A 41 3.97 14.74 0.06
N ILE A 42 2.79 15.38 -0.03
CA ILE A 42 1.52 14.66 -0.24
C ILE A 42 1.48 13.99 -1.61
N ASP A 43 1.93 14.67 -2.66
CA ASP A 43 2.04 14.10 -4.01
C ASP A 43 2.95 12.86 -4.02
N ALA A 44 4.09 12.92 -3.33
CA ALA A 44 4.98 11.77 -3.19
C ALA A 44 4.32 10.59 -2.46
N ILE A 45 3.56 10.85 -1.38
CA ILE A 45 2.81 9.82 -0.66
C ILE A 45 1.78 9.14 -1.59
N VAL A 46 1.06 9.92 -2.40
CA VAL A 46 0.06 9.40 -3.35
C VAL A 46 0.73 8.58 -4.45
N GLU A 47 1.85 9.06 -5.00
CA GLU A 47 2.60 8.36 -6.04
C GLU A 47 3.16 7.03 -5.54
N HIS A 48 3.82 7.02 -4.37
CA HIS A 48 4.33 5.80 -3.76
C HIS A 48 3.22 4.83 -3.37
N THR A 49 2.06 5.34 -2.95
CA THR A 49 0.87 4.51 -2.70
C THR A 49 0.40 3.82 -3.97
N ARG A 50 0.23 4.58 -5.07
CA ARG A 50 -0.17 4.03 -6.38
C ARG A 50 0.78 2.93 -6.81
N LYS A 51 2.09 3.22 -6.82
CA LYS A 51 3.12 2.26 -7.19
C LYS A 51 3.04 0.96 -6.37
N THR A 52 2.84 1.09 -5.06
CA THR A 52 2.71 -0.06 -4.15
C THR A 52 1.48 -0.92 -4.47
N LEU A 53 0.34 -0.28 -4.78
CA LEU A 53 -0.89 -0.99 -5.14
C LEU A 53 -0.77 -1.67 -6.50
N ASP A 54 -0.18 -1.00 -7.49
CA ASP A 54 0.04 -1.55 -8.83
C ASP A 54 0.95 -2.79 -8.77
N GLN A 55 2.09 -2.69 -8.07
CA GLN A 55 2.98 -3.84 -7.82
C GLN A 55 2.28 -4.95 -7.04
N THR A 56 1.40 -4.60 -6.10
CA THR A 56 0.62 -5.59 -5.37
C THR A 56 -0.37 -6.32 -6.26
N LEU A 57 -0.93 -5.64 -7.27
CA LEU A 57 -1.86 -6.21 -8.23
C LEU A 57 -1.15 -7.06 -9.30
N GLU A 58 0.16 -6.95 -9.47
CA GLU A 58 0.96 -7.83 -10.34
C GLU A 58 1.13 -9.23 -9.75
N ASP A 59 0.99 -9.39 -8.43
CA ASP A 59 1.03 -10.67 -7.73
C ASP A 59 -0.15 -11.57 -8.18
N PRO A 60 0.11 -12.75 -8.78
CA PRO A 60 -0.95 -13.61 -9.29
C PRO A 60 -1.99 -14.02 -8.24
N ASP A 61 -1.57 -14.26 -6.99
CA ASP A 61 -2.47 -14.65 -5.90
C ASP A 61 -3.42 -13.50 -5.56
N VAL A 62 -2.90 -12.28 -5.51
CA VAL A 62 -3.67 -11.08 -5.21
C VAL A 62 -4.62 -10.78 -6.37
N ARG A 63 -4.13 -10.80 -7.60
CA ARG A 63 -4.95 -10.57 -8.79
C ARG A 63 -6.10 -11.58 -8.91
N ALA A 64 -5.85 -12.85 -8.57
CA ALA A 64 -6.90 -13.86 -8.52
C ALA A 64 -7.97 -13.56 -7.45
N ALA A 65 -7.58 -12.97 -6.32
CA ALA A 65 -8.49 -12.63 -5.23
C ALA A 65 -9.29 -11.32 -5.44
N VAL A 66 -8.83 -10.41 -6.32
CA VAL A 66 -9.46 -9.11 -6.59
C VAL A 66 -10.36 -9.12 -7.84
N LYS A 67 -10.37 -10.21 -8.62
CA LYS A 67 -11.35 -10.40 -9.71
C LYS A 67 -12.76 -10.53 -9.11
N GLY A 68 -13.49 -9.42 -9.10
CA GLY A 68 -14.95 -9.40 -9.09
C GLY A 68 -15.50 -9.80 -10.46
#